data_AF-A0A8T7BMK0-F1
#
_entry.id   AF-A0A8T7BMK0-F1
#
_cell.length_a   1.000
_cell.length_b   1.000
_cell.length_c   1.000
_cell.angle_alpha   90.00
_cell.angle_beta   90.00
_cell.angle_gamma   90.00
#
_symmetry.space_group_name_H-M   'P 1'
#
loop_
_entity.id
_entity.type
_entity.pdbx_description
1 polymer ?
#
loop_
_entity_poly.entity_id
_entity_poly.type
_entity_poly.pdbx_seq_one_letter_code
_entity_poly.pdbx_strand_id
1 'polypeptide(L)'
;MKCPKCNEQMERAHSVYADVDRCSGCKGLWLDMLEYKDIKNIANEIDIGDPKVGKEFDKKDDIYCPVCANCKMIKMSDPRQPHIHFESCVTCYGRFYDAGEIKDLAEETLVDFFRDIFARERK
;
A
#
# COMPACT_ATOMS: atom_id res chain seq x y z
N MET A 1 -10.16 1.86 12.62
CA MET A 1 -10.70 0.54 12.19
C MET A 1 -9.81 -0.59 12.71
N LYS A 2 -10.19 -1.87 12.55
CA LYS A 2 -9.36 -3.02 12.95
C LYS A 2 -8.56 -3.55 11.76
N CYS A 3 -7.27 -3.82 11.96
CA CYS A 3 -6.39 -4.32 10.92
C CYS A 3 -6.80 -5.75 10.50
N PRO A 4 -6.98 -6.01 9.20
CA PRO A 4 -7.43 -7.33 8.74
C PRO A 4 -6.35 -8.43 8.84
N LYS A 5 -5.06 -8.05 8.89
CA LYS A 5 -3.94 -9.00 9.05
C LYS A 5 -3.68 -9.37 10.50
N CYS A 6 -3.70 -8.43 11.44
CA CYS A 6 -3.29 -8.69 12.82
C CYS A 6 -4.28 -8.27 13.91
N ASN A 7 -5.49 -7.79 13.55
CA ASN A 7 -6.56 -7.35 14.46
C ASN A 7 -6.20 -6.19 15.42
N GLU A 8 -5.04 -5.58 15.25
CA GLU A 8 -4.66 -4.37 15.98
C GLU A 8 -5.42 -3.13 15.49
N GLN A 9 -5.39 -2.07 16.28
CA GLN A 9 -6.00 -0.80 15.89
C GLN A 9 -5.29 -0.20 14.68
N MET A 10 -6.04 0.42 13.78
CA MET A 10 -5.51 1.29 12.73
C MET A 10 -5.70 2.74 13.11
N GLU A 11 -4.66 3.53 12.84
CA GLU A 11 -4.53 4.95 13.16
C GLU A 11 -4.35 5.72 11.86
N ARG A 12 -4.93 6.92 11.78
CA ARG A 12 -4.84 7.72 10.56
C ARG A 12 -3.44 8.31 10.43
N ALA A 13 -2.74 7.92 9.36
CA ALA A 13 -1.48 8.53 8.96
C ALA A 13 -1.82 9.63 7.94
N HIS A 14 -2.00 10.84 8.46
CA HIS A 14 -2.34 12.00 7.66
C HIS A 14 -1.11 12.54 6.93
N SER A 15 -1.25 12.78 5.63
CA SER A 15 -0.41 13.70 4.88
C SER A 15 -1.30 14.79 4.25
N VAL A 16 -0.69 15.83 3.68
CA VAL A 16 -1.43 16.86 2.93
C VAL A 16 -2.16 16.27 1.70
N TYR A 17 -1.76 15.07 1.24
CA TYR A 17 -2.14 14.51 -0.06
C TYR A 17 -2.98 13.22 0.01
N ALA A 18 -3.01 12.52 1.15
CA ALA A 18 -3.85 11.35 1.37
C ALA A 18 -4.04 11.07 2.87
N ASP A 19 -5.12 10.38 3.21
CA ASP A 19 -5.51 10.00 4.56
C ASP A 19 -5.52 8.47 4.73
N VAL A 20 -4.35 7.84 4.71
CA VAL A 20 -4.27 6.39 4.86
C VAL A 20 -4.47 5.95 6.31
N ASP A 21 -5.03 4.76 6.51
CA ASP A 21 -5.08 4.11 7.81
C ASP A 21 -3.88 3.17 7.97
N ARG A 22 -3.04 3.40 8.98
CA ARG A 22 -1.87 2.57 9.29
C ARG A 22 -2.11 1.73 10.52
N CYS A 23 -1.83 0.43 10.44
CA CYS A 23 -1.91 -0.46 11.58
C CYS A 23 -0.85 -0.13 12.65
N SER A 24 -1.24 -0.09 13.94
CA SER A 24 -0.31 0.12 15.05
C SER A 24 0.62 -1.08 15.31
N GLY A 25 0.18 -2.29 14.96
CA GLY A 25 0.94 -3.54 15.09
C GLY A 25 1.84 -3.86 13.90
N CYS A 26 1.28 -4.43 12.83
CA CYS A 26 2.03 -4.88 11.65
C CYS A 26 2.53 -3.76 10.73
N LYS A 27 2.09 -2.52 10.95
CA LYS A 27 2.38 -1.34 10.11
C LYS A 27 1.85 -1.39 8.67
N GLY A 28 1.04 -2.38 8.30
CA GLY A 28 0.32 -2.38 7.03
C GLY A 28 -0.65 -1.20 6.89
N LEU A 29 -0.94 -0.85 5.65
CA LEU A 29 -1.66 0.35 5.23
C LEU A 29 -2.97 -0.01 4.55
N TRP A 30 -4.04 0.65 4.95
CA TRP A 30 -5.33 0.60 4.29
C TRP A 30 -5.58 1.92 3.55
N LEU A 31 -5.91 1.81 2.27
CA LEU A 31 -6.19 2.92 1.37
C LEU A 31 -7.59 2.74 0.78
N ASP A 32 -8.42 3.76 0.88
CA ASP A 32 -9.69 3.84 0.18
C ASP A 32 -9.53 4.26 -1.29
N MET A 33 -10.60 4.08 -2.07
CA MET A 33 -10.56 4.13 -3.54
C MET A 33 -9.99 5.44 -4.12
N LEU A 34 -10.14 6.54 -3.40
CA LEU A 34 -9.81 7.88 -3.91
C LEU A 34 -8.36 8.29 -3.64
N GLU A 35 -7.59 7.48 -2.89
CA GLU A 35 -6.27 7.88 -2.36
C GLU A 35 -5.08 7.44 -3.23
N TYR A 36 -5.33 6.78 -4.36
CA TYR A 36 -4.26 6.15 -5.15
C TYR A 36 -3.37 7.12 -5.94
N LYS A 37 -3.87 8.32 -6.25
CA LYS A 37 -3.18 9.19 -7.23
C LYS A 37 -1.89 9.80 -6.71
N ASP A 38 -1.80 10.06 -5.40
CA ASP A 38 -0.68 10.81 -4.80
C ASP A 38 0.11 10.00 -3.77
N ILE A 39 -0.25 8.73 -3.56
CA ILE A 39 0.35 7.84 -2.57
C ILE A 39 1.87 7.72 -2.70
N LYS A 40 2.40 7.78 -3.93
CA LYS A 40 3.85 7.63 -4.21
C LYS A 40 4.67 8.80 -3.67
N ASN A 41 4.13 10.01 -3.70
CA ASN A 41 4.84 11.21 -3.24
C ASN A 41 5.02 11.22 -1.71
N ILE A 42 4.11 10.55 -1.00
CA ILE A 42 4.08 10.49 0.46
C ILE A 42 4.51 9.12 1.00
N ALA A 43 4.89 8.18 0.14
CA ALA A 43 5.17 6.79 0.50
C ALA A 43 6.18 6.67 1.66
N ASN A 44 7.23 7.49 1.65
CA ASN A 44 8.25 7.51 2.69
C ASN A 44 7.72 8.02 4.06
N GLU A 45 6.67 8.84 4.06
CA GLU A 45 6.08 9.41 5.27
C GLU A 45 5.05 8.44 5.90
N ILE A 46 4.29 7.75 5.06
CA ILE A 46 3.20 6.88 5.52
C ILE A 46 3.66 5.44 5.77
N ASP A 47 4.58 4.92 4.95
CA ASP A 47 5.03 3.53 5.01
C ASP A 47 6.34 3.42 5.81
N ILE A 48 6.19 3.51 7.13
CA ILE A 48 7.31 3.49 8.09
C ILE A 48 7.59 2.08 8.65
N GLY A 49 6.89 1.06 8.15
CA GLY A 49 7.02 -0.30 8.62
C GLY A 49 8.32 -0.98 8.16
N ASP A 50 8.69 -2.06 8.85
CA ASP A 50 9.81 -2.92 8.43
C ASP A 50 9.34 -3.85 7.30
N PRO A 51 9.95 -3.80 6.10
CA PRO A 51 9.60 -4.69 4.98
C PRO A 51 9.72 -6.18 5.33
N LYS A 52 10.57 -6.56 6.29
CA LYS A 52 10.67 -7.95 6.76
C LYS A 52 9.41 -8.39 7.47
N VAL A 53 8.81 -7.50 8.26
CA VAL A 53 7.52 -7.75 8.90
C VAL A 53 6.42 -7.85 7.84
N GLY A 54 6.40 -6.93 6.88
CA GLY A 54 5.46 -6.97 5.76
C GLY A 54 5.51 -8.29 5.00
N LYS A 55 6.71 -8.76 4.65
CA LYS A 55 6.91 -10.06 3.98
C LYS A 55 6.41 -11.27 4.76
N GLU A 56 6.43 -11.22 6.10
CA GLU A 56 5.83 -12.28 6.91
C GLU A 56 4.30 -12.22 6.90
N PHE A 57 3.71 -11.02 6.86
CA PHE A 57 2.26 -10.83 6.77
C PHE A 57 1.68 -11.04 5.35
N ASP A 58 2.48 -10.88 4.29
CA ASP A 58 2.09 -11.20 2.91
C ASP A 58 1.69 -12.69 2.72
N LYS A 59 2.18 -13.57 3.60
CA LYS A 59 1.77 -14.99 3.64
C LYS A 59 0.33 -15.19 4.13
N LYS A 60 -0.27 -14.17 4.76
CA LYS A 60 -1.66 -14.19 5.24
C LYS A 60 -2.56 -13.45 4.24
N ASP A 61 -3.08 -14.18 3.27
CA ASP A 61 -3.90 -13.65 2.17
C ASP A 61 -5.42 -13.81 2.41
N ASP A 62 -5.84 -14.71 3.32
CA ASP A 62 -7.24 -14.87 3.69
C ASP A 62 -7.69 -13.79 4.69
N ILE A 63 -7.94 -12.60 4.15
CA ILE A 63 -8.39 -11.44 4.92
C ILE A 63 -9.70 -10.85 4.39
N TYR A 64 -10.39 -10.15 5.29
CA TYR A 64 -11.67 -9.50 5.00
C TYR A 64 -11.52 -7.99 5.02
N CYS A 65 -12.31 -7.32 4.18
CA CYS A 65 -12.36 -5.87 4.12
C CYS A 65 -12.75 -5.30 5.49
N PRO A 66 -11.98 -4.34 6.06
CA PRO A 66 -12.31 -3.70 7.33
C PRO A 66 -13.48 -2.72 7.23
N VAL A 67 -13.93 -2.39 6.00
CA VAL A 67 -15.03 -1.45 5.72
C VAL A 67 -16.31 -2.17 5.30
N CYS A 68 -16.22 -3.12 4.37
CA CYS A 68 -17.36 -3.86 3.86
C CYS A 68 -17.62 -5.13 4.69
N ALA A 69 -18.85 -5.30 5.18
CA ALA A 69 -19.23 -6.49 5.94
C ALA A 69 -19.08 -7.77 5.11
N ASN A 70 -18.42 -8.78 5.66
CA ASN A 70 -18.25 -10.11 5.09
C ASN A 70 -17.71 -10.14 3.64
N CYS A 71 -16.89 -9.15 3.28
CA CYS A 71 -16.28 -9.11 1.95
C CYS A 71 -14.83 -9.62 2.02
N LYS A 72 -14.59 -10.84 1.54
CA LYS A 72 -13.24 -11.39 1.39
C LYS A 72 -12.50 -10.61 0.31
N MET A 73 -11.27 -10.22 0.60
CA MET A 73 -10.43 -9.49 -0.35
C MET A 73 -9.71 -10.46 -1.30
N ILE A 74 -9.35 -9.97 -2.48
CA ILE A 74 -8.57 -10.72 -3.46
C ILE A 74 -7.13 -10.25 -3.45
N LYS A 75 -6.18 -11.18 -3.49
CA LYS A 75 -4.76 -10.87 -3.68
C LYS A 75 -4.52 -10.45 -5.13
N MET A 76 -3.90 -9.30 -5.29
CA MET A 76 -3.56 -8.67 -6.56
C MET A 76 -2.04 -8.50 -6.64
N SER A 77 -1.53 -8.28 -7.86
CA SER A 77 -0.15 -7.84 -8.09
C SER A 77 -0.16 -6.54 -8.91
N ASP A 78 0.85 -5.71 -8.73
CA ASP A 78 1.03 -4.56 -9.60
C ASP A 78 1.46 -5.03 -11.02
N PRO A 79 0.82 -4.54 -12.11
CA PRO A 79 1.16 -4.98 -13.46
C PRO A 79 2.58 -4.59 -13.92
N ARG A 80 3.17 -3.52 -13.36
CA ARG A 80 4.52 -3.05 -13.69
C ARG A 80 5.55 -3.64 -12.74
N GLN A 81 5.15 -3.85 -11.48
CA GLN A 81 5.96 -4.45 -10.44
C GLN A 81 5.32 -5.74 -9.89
N PRO A 82 5.41 -6.89 -10.61
CA PRO A 82 4.72 -8.13 -10.21
C PRO A 82 5.15 -8.72 -8.88
N HIS A 83 6.24 -8.24 -8.29
CA HIS A 83 6.71 -8.63 -6.96
C HIS A 83 5.97 -7.89 -5.84
N ILE A 84 5.30 -6.77 -6.15
CA ILE A 84 4.41 -6.05 -5.24
C ILE A 84 3.06 -6.75 -5.27
N HIS A 85 2.68 -7.31 -4.13
CA HIS A 85 1.34 -7.83 -3.91
C HIS A 85 0.55 -6.85 -3.05
N PHE A 86 -0.77 -6.95 -3.11
CA PHE A 86 -1.66 -6.23 -2.20
C PHE A 86 -3.03 -6.91 -2.22
N GLU A 87 -3.83 -6.74 -1.19
CA GLU A 87 -5.21 -7.19 -1.22
C GLU A 87 -6.14 -6.06 -1.64
N SER A 88 -7.16 -6.39 -2.44
CA SER A 88 -8.20 -5.44 -2.87
C SER A 88 -9.59 -5.95 -2.52
N CYS A 89 -10.43 -5.06 -2.01
CA CYS A 89 -11.86 -5.31 -1.85
C CYS A 89 -12.55 -5.23 -3.20
N VAL A 90 -13.45 -6.17 -3.50
CA VAL A 90 -14.22 -6.18 -4.76
C VAL A 90 -15.44 -5.26 -4.73
N THR A 91 -15.83 -4.78 -3.54
CA THR A 91 -17.03 -3.95 -3.34
C THR A 91 -16.68 -2.46 -3.26
N CYS A 92 -15.80 -2.08 -2.33
CA CYS A 92 -15.41 -0.67 -2.13
C CYS A 92 -14.10 -0.30 -2.83
N TYR A 93 -13.44 -1.26 -3.49
CA TYR A 93 -12.14 -1.08 -4.15
C TYR A 93 -10.97 -0.67 -3.25
N GLY A 94 -11.18 -0.57 -1.93
CA GLY A 94 -10.13 -0.31 -0.95
C GLY A 94 -9.04 -1.37 -0.98
N ARG A 95 -7.80 -0.95 -0.72
CA ARG A 95 -6.60 -1.77 -0.82
C ARG A 95 -5.89 -1.86 0.52
N PHE A 96 -5.31 -3.01 0.77
CA PHE A 96 -4.40 -3.23 1.88
C PHE A 96 -3.01 -3.54 1.33
N TYR A 97 -2.02 -2.80 1.80
CA TYR A 97 -0.60 -3.01 1.52
C TYR A 97 0.09 -3.43 2.81
N ASP A 98 0.88 -4.50 2.75
CA ASP A 98 1.76 -4.89 3.84
C ASP A 98 2.90 -3.86 4.02
N ALA A 99 3.51 -3.86 5.21
CA ALA A 99 4.55 -2.90 5.56
C ALA A 99 5.71 -2.92 4.54
N GLY A 100 6.08 -1.74 4.03
CA GLY A 100 7.15 -1.54 3.06
C GLY A 100 6.74 -1.63 1.58
N GLU A 101 5.57 -2.18 1.25
CA GLU A 101 5.17 -2.39 -0.15
C GLU A 101 4.86 -1.09 -0.88
N ILE A 102 4.31 -0.07 -0.20
CA ILE A 102 4.03 1.22 -0.85
C ILE A 102 5.33 1.98 -1.13
N LYS A 103 6.30 1.87 -0.21
CA LYS A 103 7.63 2.44 -0.43
C LYS A 103 8.32 1.80 -1.62
N ASP A 104 8.30 0.47 -1.70
CA ASP A 104 8.87 -0.30 -2.82
C ASP A 104 8.19 0.09 -4.15
N LEU A 105 6.85 0.13 -4.17
CA LEU A 105 6.07 0.59 -5.33
C LEU A 105 6.44 2.00 -5.81
N ALA A 106 6.83 2.90 -4.89
CA ALA A 106 7.21 4.27 -5.22
C ALA A 106 8.62 4.36 -5.83
N GLU A 107 9.56 3.48 -5.47
CA GLU A 107 10.94 3.52 -5.95
C GLU A 107 11.05 3.33 -7.48
N GLU A 108 10.30 2.39 -8.08
CA GLU A 108 10.30 2.19 -9.54
C GLU A 108 9.92 3.47 -10.29
N THR A 109 8.90 4.18 -9.80
CA THR A 109 8.40 5.39 -10.48
C THR A 109 9.41 6.52 -10.43
N LEU A 110 10.19 6.61 -9.34
CA LEU A 110 11.32 7.53 -9.27
C LEU A 110 12.40 7.16 -10.29
N VAL A 111 12.75 5.87 -10.39
CA VAL A 111 13.73 5.39 -11.38
C VAL A 111 13.27 5.71 -12.81
N ASP A 112 12.00 5.48 -13.13
CA ASP A 112 11.43 5.81 -14.44
C ASP A 112 11.42 7.32 -14.71
N PHE A 113 11.05 8.13 -13.72
CA PHE A 113 11.12 9.59 -13.80
C PHE A 113 12.55 10.09 -14.06
N PHE A 114 13.55 9.55 -13.35
CA PHE A 114 14.95 9.88 -13.57
C PHE A 114 15.42 9.43 -14.96
N ARG A 115 15.05 8.22 -15.42
CA ARG A 115 15.34 7.75 -16.78
C ARG A 115 14.78 8.70 -17.84
N ASP A 116 13.55 9.18 -17.68
CA ASP A 116 12.92 10.12 -18.61
C ASP A 116 13.62 11.49 -18.62
N ILE A 117 14.07 11.98 -17.46
CA ILE A 117 14.86 13.21 -17.38
C ILE A 117 16.20 13.06 -18.10
N PHE A 118 16.97 12.02 -17.78
CA PHE A 118 18.30 11.81 -18.39
C PHE A 118 18.22 11.44 -19.88
N ALA A 119 17.13 10.82 -20.33
CA ALA A 119 16.90 10.55 -21.75
C ALA A 119 16.71 11.83 -22.57
N ARG A 120 16.24 12.93 -21.96
CA ARG A 120 16.02 14.22 -22.63
C ARG A 120 17.29 15.06 -22.81
N GLU A 121 18.35 14.81 -22.04
CA GLU A 121 19.60 15.58 -22.10
C GLU A 121 20.57 15.15 -23.21
N ARG A 122 20.25 14.12 -24.00
CA ARG A 122 21.00 13.80 -25.22
C ARG A 122 20.53 14.66 -26.40
N LYS A 123 21.03 15.90 -26.46
CA LYS A 123 21.10 16.69 -27.69
C LYS A 123 22.50 17.29 -27.84
#